data_AF-A0A7V9VTH5-F1
#
_entry.id   AF-A0A7V9VTH5-F1
#
_cell.length_a   1.000
_cell.length_b   1.000
_cell.length_c   1.000
_cell.angle_alpha   90.00
_cell.angle_beta   90.00
_cell.angle_gamma   90.00
#
_symmetry.space_group_name_H-M   'P 1'
#
loop_
_entity.id
_entity.type
_entity.pdbx_description
1 polymer ?
#
loop_
_entity_poly.entity_id
_entity_poly.type
_entity_poly.pdbx_seq_one_letter_code
_entity_poly.pdbx_strand_id
1 'polypeptide(L)' 'HHIHLKDPVSIAVGTAFTRIGDGAIDYAGQFEALVRDRYQGVLSLETHYTDDGEHEPATRASAASTRALTNEAGLYLDDA' A
#
# COMPACT_ATOMS: atom_id res chain seq x y z
N HIS A 1 10.79 -6.58 11.63
CA HIS A 1 10.92 -6.47 10.15
C HIS A 1 9.83 -5.56 9.64
N HIS A 2 10.06 -4.84 8.55
CA HIS A 2 9.06 -3.96 7.94
C HIS A 2 9.01 -4.16 6.43
N ILE A 3 7.86 -3.86 5.83
CA ILE A 3 7.62 -3.89 4.38
C ILE A 3 7.25 -2.47 3.94
N HIS A 4 7.86 -2.00 2.86
CA HIS A 4 7.54 -0.71 2.25
C HIS A 4 6.40 -0.84 1.26
N LEU A 5 5.46 0.10 1.30
CA LEU A 5 4.32 0.17 0.39
C LEU A 5 4.43 1.40 -0.50
N LYS A 6 4.42 1.19 -1.81
CA LYS A 6 4.37 2.21 -2.87
C LYS A 6 3.82 1.55 -4.11
N ASP A 7 3.02 2.25 -4.90
CA ASP A 7 2.36 1.63 -6.04
C ASP A 7 2.68 2.36 -7.35
N PRO A 8 3.54 1.80 -8.21
CA PRO A 8 3.83 2.37 -9.51
C PRO A 8 2.70 2.10 -10.49
N VAL A 9 2.39 3.02 -11.42
CA VAL A 9 1.36 2.78 -12.45
C VAL A 9 1.74 1.68 -13.46
N SER A 10 3.00 1.25 -13.50
CA SER A 10 3.49 0.13 -14.32
C SER A 10 4.77 -0.48 -13.71
N ILE A 11 5.21 -1.66 -14.16
CA ILE A 11 6.53 -2.23 -13.79
C ILE A 11 7.68 -1.74 -14.69
N ALA A 12 7.45 -0.70 -15.50
CA ALA A 12 8.50 -0.09 -16.31
C ALA A 12 9.37 0.86 -15.48
N VAL A 13 10.64 1.01 -15.89
CA VAL A 13 11.57 1.96 -15.27
C VAL A 13 11.10 3.40 -15.52
N GLY A 14 11.16 4.24 -14.49
CA GLY A 14 10.83 5.67 -14.60
C GLY A 14 9.34 6.01 -14.60
N THR A 15 8.49 5.04 -14.22
CA THR A 15 7.04 5.22 -14.09
C THR A 15 6.66 6.13 -12.92
N ALA A 16 5.51 6.80 -13.04
CA ALA A 16 4.90 7.53 -11.93
C ALA A 16 4.34 6.57 -10.87
N PHE A 17 4.08 7.12 -9.68
CA PHE A 17 3.39 6.43 -8.59
C PHE A 17 1.95 6.92 -8.46
N THR A 18 1.09 6.04 -7.97
CA THR A 18 -0.33 6.28 -7.73
C THR A 18 -0.69 5.86 -6.31
N ARG A 19 -1.95 6.09 -5.93
CA ARG A 19 -2.52 5.60 -4.67
C ARG A 19 -2.37 4.08 -4.58
N ILE A 20 -2.02 3.58 -3.39
CA ILE A 20 -1.92 2.14 -3.12
C ILE A 20 -3.20 1.41 -3.57
N GLY A 21 -3.04 0.36 -4.37
CA GLY A 21 -4.13 -0.47 -4.89
C GLY A 21 -4.59 -0.09 -6.30
N ASP A 22 -4.22 1.09 -6.81
CA ASP A 22 -4.59 1.51 -8.17
C ASP A 22 -3.47 1.28 -9.20
N GLY A 23 -2.28 0.88 -8.74
CA GLY A 23 -1.11 0.70 -9.59
C GLY A 23 -0.94 -0.74 -10.06
N ALA A 24 0.31 -1.09 -10.34
CA ALA A 24 0.67 -2.35 -10.98
C ALA A 24 1.00 -3.47 -9.99
N ILE A 25 1.08 -3.17 -8.69
CA ILE A 25 1.33 -4.19 -7.68
C ILE A 25 0.02 -4.85 -7.27
N ASP A 26 -0.02 -6.18 -7.30
CA ASP A 26 -1.13 -6.98 -6.79
C ASP A 26 -1.13 -7.00 -5.24
N TYR A 27 -1.58 -5.89 -4.64
CA TYR A 27 -1.60 -5.77 -3.18
C TYR A 27 -2.57 -6.75 -2.50
N ALA A 28 -3.67 -7.11 -3.14
CA ALA A 28 -4.59 -8.13 -2.61
C ALA A 28 -3.85 -9.47 -2.43
N GLY A 29 -3.21 -9.97 -3.50
CA GLY A 29 -2.44 -11.21 -3.43
C GLY A 29 -1.22 -11.14 -2.50
N GLN A 30 -0.54 -9.97 -2.43
CA GLN A 30 0.57 -9.79 -1.50
C GLN A 30 0.11 -9.83 -0.03
N PHE A 31 -0.99 -9.16 0.33
CA PHE A 31 -1.48 -9.18 1.71
C PHE A 31 -2.03 -10.57 2.11
N GLU A 32 -2.70 -11.27 1.20
CA GLU A 32 -3.09 -12.68 1.41
C GLU A 32 -1.87 -13.58 1.68
N ALA A 33 -0.76 -13.35 0.98
CA ALA A 33 0.48 -14.07 1.21
C ALA A 33 1.07 -13.79 2.60
N LEU A 34 1.05 -12.53 3.05
CA LEU A 34 1.51 -12.17 4.39
C LEU A 34 0.67 -12.82 5.50
N VAL A 35 -0.64 -12.93 5.31
CA VAL A 35 -1.54 -13.63 6.24
C VAL A 35 -1.18 -15.12 6.30
N ARG A 36 -1.02 -15.78 5.15
CA ARG A 36 -0.63 -17.20 5.06
C ARG A 36 0.70 -17.46 5.77
N ASP A 37 1.64 -16.53 5.66
CA ASP A 37 2.97 -16.63 6.27
C ASP A 37 2.99 -16.19 7.74
N ARG A 38 1.83 -15.79 8.30
CA ARG A 38 1.68 -15.28 9.68
C ARG A 38 2.64 -14.13 9.96
N TYR A 39 2.75 -13.21 9.02
CA TYR A 39 3.56 -12.01 9.18
C TYR A 39 3.06 -11.18 10.38
N GLN A 40 3.98 -10.72 11.22
CA GLN A 40 3.72 -9.92 12.43
C GLN A 40 4.60 -8.65 12.47
N GLY A 41 5.10 -8.23 11.31
CA GLY A 41 5.90 -7.00 11.19
C GLY A 41 5.04 -5.78 10.89
N VAL A 42 5.69 -4.68 10.51
CA VAL A 42 5.02 -3.40 10.24
C VAL A 42 4.99 -3.09 8.75
N LEU A 43 3.90 -2.46 8.31
CA LEU A 43 3.80 -1.88 6.96
C LEU A 43 4.17 -0.40 7.04
N SER A 44 5.07 0.04 6.19
CA SER A 44 5.54 1.43 6.12
C SER A 44 5.14 2.02 4.78
N LEU A 45 4.29 3.03 4.83
CA LEU A 45 3.78 3.70 3.64
C LEU A 45 4.83 4.69 3.09
N GLU A 46 5.23 4.47 1.83
CA GLU A 46 6.11 5.34 1.05
C GLU A 46 5.31 5.91 -0.13
N THR A 47 4.45 6.88 0.14
CA THR A 47 3.41 7.31 -0.80
C THR A 47 3.95 7.55 -2.22
N HIS A 48 5.09 8.24 -2.42
CA HIS A 48 5.70 8.63 -3.72
C HIS A 48 4.75 9.26 -4.77
N TYR A 49 3.47 9.40 -4.41
CA TYR A 49 2.31 9.86 -5.12
C TYR A 49 1.91 11.23 -4.56
N THR A 50 1.37 12.07 -5.42
CA THR A 50 0.78 13.38 -5.10
C THR A 50 -0.61 13.44 -5.69
N ASP A 51 -1.56 13.96 -4.93
CA ASP A 51 -2.95 14.12 -5.35
C ASP A 51 -3.14 15.60 -5.71
N ASP A 52 -3.30 15.91 -7.00
CA ASP A 52 -3.29 17.28 -7.53
C ASP A 52 -2.08 18.14 -7.05
N GLY A 53 -0.92 17.50 -6.88
CA GLY A 53 0.31 18.14 -6.41
C GLY A 53 0.47 18.21 -4.89
N GLU A 54 -0.51 17.74 -4.12
CA GLU A 54 -0.52 17.77 -2.66
C GLU A 54 -0.06 16.43 -2.05
N HIS A 55 0.78 16.49 -1.02
CA HIS A 55 1.35 15.29 -0.37
C HIS A 55 0.48 14.72 0.74
N GLU A 56 -0.19 15.58 1.51
CA GLU A 56 -1.03 15.17 2.63
C GLU A 56 -2.25 14.37 2.14
N PRO A 57 -3.07 14.86 1.19
CA PRO A 57 -4.23 14.12 0.69
C PRO A 57 -3.82 12.80 0.04
N ALA A 58 -2.70 12.78 -0.69
CA ALA A 58 -2.13 11.56 -1.27
C ALA A 58 -1.80 10.51 -0.22
N THR A 59 -1.20 10.93 0.89
CA THR A 59 -0.85 10.05 2.01
C THR A 59 -2.10 9.53 2.70
N ARG A 60 -3.08 10.41 2.96
CA ARG A 60 -4.36 10.04 3.57
C ARG A 60 -5.13 9.01 2.71
N ALA A 61 -5.21 9.25 1.41
CA ALA A 61 -5.87 8.35 0.48
C ALA A 61 -5.17 6.98 0.41
N SER A 62 -3.84 6.97 0.40
CA SER A 62 -3.04 5.74 0.38
C SER A 62 -3.15 4.95 1.69
N ALA A 63 -3.18 5.63 2.84
CA ALA A 63 -3.39 4.99 4.14
C ALA A 63 -4.80 4.37 4.24
N ALA A 64 -5.83 5.09 3.76
CA ALA A 64 -7.20 4.58 3.73
C ALA A 64 -7.33 3.34 2.82
N SER A 65 -6.77 3.40 1.62
CA SER A 65 -6.76 2.27 0.68
C SER A 65 -5.99 1.07 1.25
N THR A 66 -4.81 1.30 1.83
CA THR A 66 -4.02 0.25 2.49
C THR A 66 -4.86 -0.45 3.56
N ARG A 67 -5.53 0.29 4.44
CA ARG A 67 -6.37 -0.29 5.50
C ARG A 67 -7.54 -1.10 4.93
N ALA A 68 -8.16 -0.65 3.85
CA ALA A 68 -9.23 -1.40 3.19
C ALA A 68 -8.71 -2.73 2.63
N LEU A 69 -7.63 -2.70 1.84
CA LEU A 69 -7.04 -3.88 1.22
C LEU A 69 -6.51 -4.89 2.26
N THR A 70 -5.89 -4.42 3.33
CA THR A 70 -5.42 -5.31 4.39
C THR A 70 -6.60 -5.95 5.12
N ASN A 71 -7.67 -5.22 5.39
CA ASN A 71 -8.89 -5.77 5.99
C ASN A 71 -9.57 -6.81 5.09
N GLU A 72 -9.65 -6.55 3.79
CA GLU A 72 -10.18 -7.51 2.79
C GLU A 72 -9.38 -8.81 2.77
N ALA A 73 -8.05 -8.72 2.89
CA ALA A 73 -7.15 -9.86 2.94
C ALA A 73 -7.13 -10.59 4.30
N GLY A 74 -7.78 -10.06 5.34
CA GLY A 74 -7.71 -10.59 6.71
C GLY A 74 -6.44 -10.23 7.48
N LEU A 75 -5.68 -9.24 7.00
CA LEU A 75 -4.54 -8.64 7.68
C LEU A 75 -5.01 -7.39 8.44
N TYR A 76 -5.37 -7.54 9.72
CA TYR A 76 -5.87 -6.43 10.51
C TYR A 76 -4.72 -5.58 11.07
N LEU A 77 -4.78 -4.27 10.83
CA LEU A 77 -3.83 -3.32 11.37
C LEU A 77 -4.27 -2.88 12.76
N ASP A 78 -3.31 -2.78 13.68
CA ASP A 78 -3.56 -2.22 15.01
C ASP A 78 -4.06 -0.76 14.90
N ASP A 79 -4.86 -0.36 15.88
CA ASP A 79 -5.18 1.05 16.08
C ASP A 79 -3.94 1.76 16.63
N ALA A 80 -3.59 2.90 16.01
CA ALA A 80 -2.43 3.71 16.38
C ALA A 80 -2.79 4.79 17.42
#